data_AF-A0A918UMZ6-F1
#
_entry.id   AF-A0A918UMZ6-F1
#
_cell.length_a   1.000
_cell.length_b   1.000
_cell.length_c   1.000
_cell.angle_alpha   90.00
_cell.angle_beta   90.00
_cell.angle_gamma   90.00
#
_symmetry.space_group_name_H-M   'P 1'
#
loop_
_entity.id
_entity.type
_entity.pdbx_description
1 polymer ?
#
loop_
_entity_poly.entity_id
_entity_poly.type
_entity_poly.pdbx_seq_one_letter_code
_entity_poly.pdbx_strand_id
1 'polypeptide(L)'
;MNAQIKMTPTATEAPSFEVTAAFMAASLVGAQKVVSGFAILHGSIAPVGGILKLSGFGERFEGQARVFEDEMTAIAAVRAGEIASGTAIIIRHKTDLRDIVDAIEHAGITGIALVSDGHIAGSTANAMIVGNCAPAAQGGGNIGRLRDGDIITIDATSRRIETTADLSGRKSSFTAPARGYQGHPALEKYARVMTAAS
;
A
#
# COMPACT_ATOMS: atom_id res chain seq x y z
N MET A 1 21.38 -65.48 -39.02
CA MET A 1 22.64 -65.21 -38.31
C MET A 1 22.63 -63.73 -37.92
N ASN A 2 22.45 -63.45 -36.62
CA ASN A 2 22.87 -62.24 -35.88
C ASN A 2 22.30 -60.86 -36.30
N ALA A 3 22.00 -59.91 -35.43
CA ALA A 3 22.06 -59.85 -33.97
C ALA A 3 21.21 -58.67 -33.45
N GLN A 4 20.54 -58.93 -32.32
CA GLN A 4 20.34 -58.09 -31.15
C GLN A 4 20.24 -56.56 -31.29
N ILE A 5 19.04 -56.08 -30.94
CA ILE A 5 18.71 -54.74 -30.47
C ILE A 5 19.59 -54.40 -29.25
N LYS A 6 20.39 -53.34 -29.35
CA LYS A 6 21.13 -52.77 -28.23
C LYS A 6 20.55 -51.39 -27.93
N MET A 7 19.64 -51.32 -26.96
CA MET A 7 19.23 -50.05 -26.36
C MET A 7 20.35 -49.53 -25.48
N THR A 8 20.80 -48.31 -25.77
CA THR A 8 21.67 -47.53 -24.88
C THR A 8 20.87 -46.28 -24.51
N PRO A 9 20.60 -45.98 -23.24
CA PRO A 9 19.92 -44.75 -22.87
C PRO A 9 20.91 -43.59 -22.97
N THR A 10 20.80 -42.79 -24.03
CA THR A 10 21.50 -41.51 -24.12
C THR A 10 20.74 -40.52 -23.25
N ALA A 11 21.40 -40.00 -22.21
CA ALA A 11 20.84 -38.96 -21.35
C ALA A 11 20.34 -37.78 -22.20
N THR A 12 19.04 -37.51 -22.13
CA THR A 12 18.42 -36.33 -22.74
C THR A 12 18.82 -35.11 -21.91
N GLU A 13 19.73 -34.30 -22.44
CA GLU A 13 20.03 -32.97 -21.93
C GLU A 13 18.73 -32.13 -21.91
N ALA A 14 18.44 -31.52 -20.77
CA ALA A 14 17.36 -30.55 -20.64
C ALA A 14 17.69 -29.32 -21.51
N PRO A 15 16.73 -28.75 -22.26
CA PRO A 15 17.00 -27.59 -23.09
C PRO A 15 17.35 -26.40 -22.19
N SER A 16 18.59 -25.91 -22.32
CA SER A 16 19.02 -24.63 -21.81
C SER A 16 18.28 -23.53 -22.58
N PHE A 17 17.27 -22.93 -21.94
CA PHE A 17 16.65 -21.71 -22.44
C PHE A 17 17.62 -20.54 -22.19
N GLU A 18 18.46 -20.23 -23.18
CA GLU A 18 19.13 -18.93 -23.23
C GLU A 18 18.10 -17.85 -23.54
N VAL A 19 17.71 -17.09 -22.51
CA VAL A 19 16.96 -15.85 -22.70
C VAL A 19 17.91 -14.83 -23.32
N THR A 20 17.87 -14.70 -24.65
CA THR A 20 18.65 -13.69 -25.36
C THR A 20 18.15 -12.31 -24.94
N ALA A 21 19.07 -11.39 -24.63
CA ALA A 21 18.80 -10.01 -24.19
C ALA A 21 17.91 -9.18 -25.14
N ALA A 22 17.57 -9.71 -26.31
CA ALA A 22 16.68 -9.10 -27.29
C ALA A 22 15.22 -8.98 -26.82
N PHE A 23 14.74 -9.81 -25.88
CA PHE A 23 13.35 -9.70 -25.38
C PHE A 23 13.13 -8.51 -24.42
N MET A 24 14.21 -7.88 -23.95
CA MET A 24 14.15 -6.71 -23.05
C MET A 24 14.10 -5.37 -23.79
N ALA A 25 14.35 -5.34 -25.10
CA ALA A 25 14.62 -4.10 -25.84
C ALA A 25 13.49 -3.66 -26.81
N ALA A 26 12.24 -4.04 -26.54
CA ALA A 26 11.10 -3.57 -27.31
C ALA A 26 10.22 -2.61 -26.47
N SER A 27 10.57 -1.33 -26.57
CA SER A 27 9.68 -0.14 -26.57
C SER A 27 10.31 1.00 -25.78
N LEU A 28 11.19 1.74 -26.44
CA LEU A 28 11.86 2.94 -25.91
C LEU A 28 11.46 4.21 -26.66
N VAL A 29 10.31 4.18 -27.34
CA VAL A 29 9.74 5.36 -28.02
C VAL A 29 8.26 5.43 -27.65
N GLY A 30 7.93 6.34 -26.74
CA GLY A 30 6.56 6.80 -26.52
C GLY A 30 5.74 6.06 -25.47
N ALA A 31 6.23 5.95 -24.25
CA ALA A 31 5.43 5.96 -23.02
C ALA A 31 6.41 5.92 -21.84
N GLN A 32 6.24 6.81 -20.86
CA GLN A 32 6.99 6.75 -19.61
C GLN A 32 6.45 5.55 -18.81
N LYS A 33 6.82 4.33 -19.24
CA LYS A 33 6.51 3.10 -18.53
C LYS A 33 7.15 3.23 -17.16
N VAL A 34 6.33 3.30 -16.11
CA VAL A 34 6.83 3.39 -14.74
C VAL A 34 7.58 2.10 -14.43
N VAL A 35 8.90 2.13 -14.55
CA VAL A 35 9.79 1.02 -14.23
C VAL A 35 10.05 1.07 -12.71
N SER A 36 8.99 0.79 -11.94
CA SER A 36 9.04 0.39 -10.53
C SER A 36 7.59 0.14 -10.11
N GLY A 37 7.29 -0.97 -9.43
CA GLY A 37 5.93 -1.30 -8.96
C GLY A 37 5.32 -0.32 -7.93
N PHE A 38 5.94 0.85 -7.75
CA PHE A 38 5.55 1.90 -6.82
C PHE A 38 5.65 3.28 -7.48
N ALA A 39 4.85 4.22 -6.99
CA ALA A 39 4.91 5.64 -7.29
C ALA A 39 4.92 6.45 -5.99
N ILE A 40 5.60 7.60 -5.99
CA ILE A 40 5.53 8.55 -4.87
C ILE A 40 4.40 9.53 -5.17
N LEU A 41 3.47 9.68 -4.23
CA LEU A 41 2.38 10.65 -4.26
C LEU A 41 2.70 11.82 -3.34
N HIS A 42 2.21 13.01 -3.69
CA HIS A 42 2.19 14.18 -2.81
C HIS A 42 0.80 14.80 -2.79
N GLY A 43 0.46 15.59 -1.77
CA GLY A 43 -0.76 16.39 -1.80
C GLY A 43 -1.23 16.79 -0.42
N SER A 44 -2.49 17.21 -0.31
CA SER A 44 -3.03 17.74 0.95
C SER A 44 -3.05 16.71 2.07
N ILE A 45 -3.13 15.41 1.78
CA ILE A 45 -3.08 14.36 2.80
C ILE A 45 -1.64 13.99 3.18
N ALA A 46 -0.73 13.93 2.20
CA ALA A 46 0.67 13.57 2.38
C ALA A 46 1.60 14.64 1.78
N PRO A 47 1.84 15.75 2.51
CA PRO A 47 2.66 16.86 2.01
C PRO A 47 4.12 16.49 1.74
N VAL A 48 4.70 15.63 2.58
CA VAL A 48 6.11 15.19 2.42
C VAL A 48 6.19 14.06 1.40
N GLY A 49 5.20 13.18 1.39
CA GLY A 49 5.06 12.12 0.37
C GLY A 49 4.29 10.92 0.91
N GLY A 50 3.83 10.06 0.01
CA GLY A 50 3.28 8.74 0.30
C GLY A 50 3.65 7.77 -0.81
N ILE A 51 3.67 6.49 -0.52
CA ILE A 51 4.03 5.45 -1.48
C ILE A 51 2.74 4.81 -1.98
N LEU A 52 2.48 4.90 -3.28
CA LEU A 52 1.43 4.16 -3.97
C LEU A 52 2.01 2.87 -4.55
N LYS A 53 1.31 1.75 -4.37
CA LYS A 53 1.62 0.51 -5.06
C LYS A 53 0.82 0.40 -6.36
N LEU A 54 1.50 0.21 -7.48
CA LEU A 54 0.90 0.26 -8.84
C LEU A 54 0.24 -1.05 -9.28
N SER A 55 0.24 -2.08 -8.44
CA SER A 55 -0.40 -3.37 -8.72
C SER A 55 -1.90 -3.42 -8.33
N GLY A 56 -2.50 -2.26 -8.05
CA GLY A 56 -3.88 -2.11 -7.58
C GLY A 56 -4.89 -1.72 -8.66
N PHE A 57 -6.11 -1.45 -8.21
CA PHE A 57 -7.26 -1.12 -9.07
C PHE A 57 -7.15 0.28 -9.70
N GLY A 58 -6.96 0.35 -11.03
CA GLY A 58 -7.09 1.57 -11.82
C GLY A 58 -5.98 2.62 -11.61
N GLU A 59 -6.05 3.72 -12.38
CA GLU A 59 -5.08 4.84 -12.30
C GLU A 59 -5.55 5.98 -11.38
N ARG A 60 -6.85 6.03 -11.08
CA ARG A 60 -7.46 7.07 -10.26
C ARG A 60 -8.56 6.47 -9.38
N PHE A 61 -8.63 6.94 -8.16
CA PHE A 61 -9.67 6.63 -7.19
C PHE A 61 -10.23 7.92 -6.59
N GLU A 62 -11.54 7.94 -6.37
CA GLU A 62 -12.22 8.99 -5.61
C GLU A 62 -13.30 8.35 -4.74
N GLY A 63 -13.34 8.69 -3.45
CA GLY A 63 -14.23 8.01 -2.53
C GLY A 63 -14.30 8.65 -1.14
N GLN A 64 -15.27 8.18 -0.35
CA GLN A 64 -15.47 8.67 1.02
C GLN A 64 -14.55 7.95 2.00
N ALA A 65 -13.90 8.72 2.88
CA ALA A 65 -13.08 8.19 3.95
C ALA A 65 -13.91 7.42 4.96
N ARG A 66 -13.38 6.28 5.39
CA ARG A 66 -13.78 5.60 6.62
C ARG A 66 -12.53 5.33 7.44
N VAL A 67 -12.45 5.96 8.60
CA VAL A 67 -11.25 6.12 9.41
C VAL A 67 -11.24 5.11 10.54
N PHE A 68 -10.14 4.39 10.65
CA PHE A 68 -9.89 3.41 11.69
C PHE A 68 -8.58 3.75 12.42
N GLU A 69 -8.64 3.70 13.75
CA GLU A 69 -7.47 3.86 14.62
C GLU A 69 -6.80 2.49 14.93
N ASP A 70 -7.48 1.39 14.60
CA ASP A 70 -7.02 0.02 14.84
C ASP A 70 -7.36 -0.90 13.65
N GLU A 71 -6.41 -1.74 13.24
CA GLU A 71 -6.61 -2.62 12.08
C GLU A 71 -7.65 -3.72 12.34
N MET A 72 -7.75 -4.25 13.56
CA MET A 72 -8.71 -5.30 13.84
C MET A 72 -10.15 -4.80 13.68
N THR A 73 -10.40 -3.53 14.02
CA THR A 73 -11.70 -2.90 13.76
C THR A 73 -11.97 -2.72 12.27
N ALA A 74 -10.95 -2.37 11.46
CA ALA A 74 -11.08 -2.29 10.02
C ALA A 74 -11.35 -3.67 9.39
N ILE A 75 -10.62 -4.70 9.80
CA ILE A 75 -10.80 -6.09 9.34
C ILE A 75 -12.20 -6.58 9.71
N ALA A 76 -12.69 -6.29 10.91
CA ALA A 76 -14.04 -6.65 11.33
C ALA A 76 -15.09 -5.98 10.44
N ALA A 77 -14.96 -4.69 10.14
CA ALA A 77 -15.86 -3.97 9.25
C ALA A 77 -15.87 -4.54 7.82
N VAL A 78 -14.70 -4.90 7.28
CA VAL A 78 -14.56 -5.57 5.98
C VAL A 78 -15.29 -6.92 6.00
N ARG A 79 -15.05 -7.75 7.01
CA ARG A 79 -15.67 -9.08 7.15
C ARG A 79 -17.17 -9.03 7.39
N ALA A 80 -17.65 -7.98 8.05
CA ALA A 80 -19.08 -7.73 8.28
C ALA A 80 -19.80 -7.19 7.03
N GLY A 81 -19.08 -6.89 5.94
CA GLY A 81 -19.67 -6.31 4.74
C GLY A 81 -20.08 -4.84 4.90
N GLU A 82 -19.51 -4.14 5.88
CA GLU A 82 -19.84 -2.73 6.14
C GLU A 82 -19.09 -1.76 5.22
N ILE A 83 -18.10 -2.26 4.47
CA ILE A 83 -17.32 -1.47 3.51
C ILE A 83 -17.89 -1.63 2.11
N ALA A 84 -18.34 -0.53 1.52
CA ALA A 84 -18.84 -0.50 0.15
C ALA A 84 -17.74 -0.10 -0.85
N SER A 85 -17.95 -0.42 -2.13
CA SER A 85 -17.14 0.13 -3.22
C SER A 85 -17.18 1.68 -3.20
N GLY A 86 -16.08 2.33 -3.58
CA GLY A 86 -15.92 3.77 -3.45
C GLY A 86 -15.56 4.25 -2.04
N THR A 87 -15.24 3.35 -1.11
CA THR A 87 -14.74 3.71 0.23
C THR A 87 -13.21 3.81 0.24
N ALA A 88 -12.68 4.87 0.85
CA ALA A 88 -11.27 4.99 1.23
C ALA A 88 -11.10 4.58 2.68
N ILE A 89 -10.59 3.37 2.91
CA ILE A 89 -10.23 2.88 4.24
C ILE A 89 -8.96 3.61 4.68
N ILE A 90 -9.05 4.41 5.73
CA ILE A 90 -7.92 5.12 6.32
C ILE A 90 -7.53 4.38 7.60
N ILE A 91 -6.31 3.85 7.68
CA ILE A 91 -5.79 3.22 8.91
C ILE A 91 -4.59 4.01 9.37
N ARG A 92 -4.62 4.48 10.62
CA ARG A 92 -3.52 5.25 11.20
C ARG A 92 -2.70 4.37 12.16
N HIS A 93 -1.44 4.71 12.37
CA HIS A 93 -0.59 4.15 13.44
C HIS A 93 -0.18 2.70 13.34
N LYS A 94 -0.47 2.03 12.22
CA LYS A 94 -0.04 0.65 12.06
C LYS A 94 1.26 0.56 11.29
N THR A 95 2.08 -0.44 11.63
CA THR A 95 3.36 -0.68 10.96
C THR A 95 3.26 -1.67 9.80
N ASP A 96 2.21 -2.49 9.73
CA ASP A 96 2.02 -3.52 8.71
C ASP A 96 0.54 -3.57 8.30
N LEU A 97 0.27 -3.64 6.99
CA LEU A 97 -1.07 -3.64 6.38
C LEU A 97 -1.44 -4.99 5.76
N ARG A 98 -0.64 -6.05 5.95
CA ARG A 98 -0.87 -7.33 5.30
C ARG A 98 -2.23 -7.95 5.64
N ASP A 99 -2.60 -7.98 6.91
CA ASP A 99 -3.80 -8.69 7.35
C ASP A 99 -5.08 -8.04 6.81
N ILE A 100 -5.15 -6.71 6.76
CA ILE A 100 -6.26 -5.99 6.13
C ILE A 100 -6.27 -6.18 4.60
N VAL A 101 -5.12 -6.18 3.94
CA VAL A 101 -5.03 -6.43 2.48
C VAL A 101 -5.56 -7.82 2.15
N ASP A 102 -5.12 -8.83 2.91
CA ASP A 102 -5.61 -10.19 2.77
C ASP A 102 -7.13 -10.25 3.04
N ALA A 103 -7.63 -9.56 4.07
CA ALA A 103 -9.07 -9.52 4.36
C ALA A 103 -9.91 -8.88 3.23
N ILE A 104 -9.42 -7.80 2.61
CA ILE A 104 -10.06 -7.15 1.45
C ILE A 104 -10.11 -8.12 0.27
N GLU A 105 -9.02 -8.83 0.01
CA GLU A 105 -8.94 -9.80 -1.08
C GLU A 105 -9.93 -10.96 -0.87
N HIS A 106 -9.95 -11.55 0.33
CA HIS A 106 -10.88 -12.65 0.66
C HIS A 106 -12.36 -12.21 0.64
N ALA A 107 -12.65 -10.96 1.00
CA ALA A 107 -14.01 -10.42 0.92
C ALA A 107 -14.46 -10.13 -0.53
N GLY A 108 -13.53 -10.08 -1.49
CA GLY A 108 -13.82 -9.81 -2.90
C GLY A 108 -14.34 -8.39 -3.17
N ILE A 109 -14.16 -7.45 -2.24
CA ILE A 109 -14.61 -6.07 -2.38
C ILE A 109 -13.66 -5.33 -3.30
N THR A 110 -14.17 -4.73 -4.38
CA THR A 110 -13.38 -4.00 -5.38
C THR A 110 -13.70 -2.52 -5.43
N GLY A 111 -12.81 -1.72 -6.02
CA GLY A 111 -13.02 -0.29 -6.20
C GLY A 111 -12.92 0.51 -4.90
N ILE A 112 -12.08 0.07 -3.98
CA ILE A 112 -11.79 0.78 -2.72
C ILE A 112 -10.34 1.29 -2.72
N ALA A 113 -10.01 2.16 -1.76
CA ALA A 113 -8.64 2.53 -1.47
C ALA A 113 -8.29 2.18 -0.02
N LEU A 114 -7.02 1.83 0.21
CA LEU A 114 -6.42 1.67 1.53
C LEU A 114 -5.32 2.71 1.67
N VAL A 115 -5.43 3.58 2.66
CA VAL A 115 -4.47 4.68 2.91
C VAL A 115 -3.96 4.58 4.35
N SER A 116 -2.65 4.65 4.53
CA SER A 116 -2.02 4.60 5.85
C SER A 116 -0.73 5.42 5.93
N ASP A 117 -0.36 5.82 7.15
CA ASP A 117 0.98 6.31 7.50
C ASP A 117 1.95 5.16 7.86
N GLY A 118 1.47 3.91 7.80
CA GLY A 118 2.21 2.67 8.00
C GLY A 118 2.98 2.12 6.80
N HIS A 119 3.78 1.07 7.01
CA HIS A 119 4.42 0.38 5.88
C HIS A 119 3.42 -0.44 5.09
N ILE A 120 3.60 -0.43 3.77
CA ILE A 120 2.84 -1.26 2.85
C ILE A 120 3.45 -2.66 2.83
N ALA A 121 2.69 -3.64 3.31
CA ALA A 121 2.93 -5.05 3.01
C ALA A 121 1.70 -5.63 2.31
N GLY A 122 1.93 -6.67 1.49
CA GLY A 122 0.88 -7.24 0.65
C GLY A 122 0.56 -6.40 -0.59
N SER A 123 -0.27 -6.96 -1.46
CA SER A 123 -0.85 -6.29 -2.61
C SER A 123 -2.13 -7.01 -2.98
N THR A 124 -3.14 -6.28 -3.41
CA THR A 124 -4.34 -6.85 -4.02
C THR A 124 -4.67 -6.07 -5.29
N ALA A 125 -5.27 -6.74 -6.27
CA ALA A 125 -5.82 -6.09 -7.46
C ALA A 125 -7.13 -5.34 -7.17
N ASN A 126 -7.72 -5.56 -5.99
CA ASN A 126 -9.05 -5.07 -5.65
C ASN A 126 -9.07 -3.62 -5.11
N ALA A 127 -7.92 -3.10 -4.68
CA ALA A 127 -7.81 -1.80 -4.02
C ALA A 127 -6.60 -0.99 -4.51
N MET A 128 -6.69 0.35 -4.48
CA MET A 128 -5.50 1.21 -4.53
C MET A 128 -4.87 1.29 -3.14
N ILE A 129 -3.58 0.98 -3.01
CA ILE A 129 -2.90 0.94 -1.71
C ILE A 129 -1.85 2.04 -1.62
N VAL A 130 -2.05 2.96 -0.68
CA VAL A 130 -1.11 4.03 -0.34
C VAL A 130 -0.65 3.85 1.11
N GLY A 131 0.65 3.78 1.33
CA GLY A 131 1.24 3.75 2.68
C GLY A 131 2.33 4.79 2.82
N ASN A 132 2.96 4.79 4.00
CA ASN A 132 4.02 5.73 4.36
C ASN A 132 3.62 7.20 4.12
N CYS A 133 2.33 7.54 4.30
CA CYS A 133 1.87 8.92 4.22
C CYS A 133 2.59 9.77 5.27
N ALA A 134 3.33 10.78 4.80
CA ALA A 134 4.15 11.65 5.61
C ALA A 134 3.69 13.13 5.52
N PRO A 135 3.65 13.86 6.66
CA PRO A 135 3.99 13.40 8.01
C PRO A 135 2.98 12.38 8.57
N ALA A 136 3.45 11.45 9.40
CA ALA A 136 2.58 10.50 10.09
C ALA A 136 1.60 11.22 11.02
N ALA A 137 0.47 10.60 11.33
CA ALA A 137 -0.54 11.17 12.23
C ALA A 137 0.03 11.45 13.64
N GLN A 138 1.04 10.68 14.09
CA GLN A 138 1.74 10.87 15.37
C GLN A 138 2.58 12.15 15.36
N GLY A 139 3.12 12.49 14.20
CA GLY A 139 3.86 13.74 13.98
C GLY A 139 2.96 14.94 13.69
N GLY A 140 1.64 14.80 13.85
CA GLY A 140 0.66 15.87 13.58
C GLY A 140 0.33 16.05 12.09
N GLY A 141 0.63 15.05 11.27
CA GLY A 141 0.35 15.05 9.84
C GLY A 141 -1.14 15.04 9.50
N ASN A 142 -1.44 15.41 8.26
CA ASN A 142 -2.79 15.65 7.78
C ASN A 142 -3.68 14.40 7.77
N ILE A 143 -3.08 13.22 7.56
CA ILE A 143 -3.79 11.93 7.66
C ILE A 143 -4.47 11.73 9.03
N GLY A 144 -3.89 12.27 10.12
CA GLY A 144 -4.47 12.24 11.48
C GLY A 144 -5.67 13.17 11.69
N ARG A 145 -5.97 14.05 10.72
CA ARG A 145 -7.05 15.04 10.78
C ARG A 145 -8.27 14.67 9.92
N LEU A 146 -8.15 13.61 9.11
CA LEU A 146 -9.26 13.06 8.34
C LEU A 146 -10.39 12.58 9.26
N ARG A 147 -11.61 12.55 8.74
CA ARG A 147 -12.81 12.06 9.41
C ARG A 147 -13.62 11.22 8.43
N ASP A 148 -14.52 10.41 8.97
CA ASP A 148 -15.48 9.68 8.16
C ASP A 148 -16.26 10.64 7.24
N GLY A 149 -16.40 10.24 5.98
CA GLY A 149 -17.09 11.01 4.95
C GLY A 149 -16.23 12.05 4.21
N ASP A 150 -15.00 12.33 4.63
CA ASP A 150 -14.11 13.20 3.86
C ASP A 150 -13.86 12.59 2.47
N ILE A 151 -13.89 13.41 1.42
CA ILE A 151 -13.60 12.92 0.06
C ILE A 151 -12.09 12.79 -0.11
N ILE A 152 -11.64 11.63 -0.58
CA ILE A 152 -10.25 11.29 -0.84
C ILE A 152 -10.09 11.04 -2.32
N THR A 153 -9.13 11.72 -2.93
CA THR A 153 -8.75 11.54 -4.32
C THR A 153 -7.32 11.03 -4.40
N ILE A 154 -7.12 9.93 -5.11
CA ILE A 154 -5.80 9.35 -5.40
C ILE A 154 -5.65 9.30 -6.91
N ASP A 155 -4.57 9.87 -7.43
CA ASP A 155 -4.32 9.91 -8.86
C ASP A 155 -2.86 9.52 -9.13
N ALA A 156 -2.68 8.34 -9.73
CA ALA A 156 -1.38 7.75 -10.01
C ALA A 156 -0.64 8.52 -11.12
N THR A 157 -1.39 9.05 -12.08
CA THR A 157 -0.85 9.74 -13.27
C THR A 157 -0.26 11.10 -12.91
N SER A 158 -0.99 11.89 -12.13
CA SER A 158 -0.53 13.18 -11.60
C SER A 158 0.28 13.06 -10.31
N ARG A 159 0.36 11.84 -9.74
CA ARG A 159 1.05 11.53 -8.50
C ARG A 159 0.53 12.37 -7.32
N ARG A 160 -0.79 12.39 -7.17
CA ARG A 160 -1.51 13.19 -6.17
C ARG A 160 -2.29 12.33 -5.19
N ILE A 161 -2.29 12.76 -3.92
CA ILE A 161 -3.22 12.28 -2.89
C ILE A 161 -3.81 13.48 -2.15
N GLU A 162 -5.10 13.70 -2.35
CA GLU A 162 -5.78 14.92 -1.95
C GLU A 162 -7.08 14.62 -1.20
N THR A 163 -7.47 15.57 -0.36
CA THR A 163 -8.83 15.69 0.16
C THR A 163 -9.35 17.09 -0.09
N THR A 164 -10.66 17.19 -0.34
CA THR A 164 -11.39 18.47 -0.42
C THR A 164 -11.73 19.04 0.97
N ALA A 165 -11.53 18.26 2.03
CA ALA A 165 -11.79 18.68 3.39
C ALA A 165 -10.78 19.76 3.86
N ASP A 166 -11.28 20.79 4.56
CA ASP A 166 -10.41 21.73 5.27
C ASP A 166 -9.82 21.07 6.53
N LEU A 167 -8.53 20.77 6.48
CA LEU A 167 -7.77 20.13 7.57
C LEU A 167 -7.07 21.15 8.47
N SER A 168 -7.01 22.43 8.10
CA SER A 168 -6.22 23.45 8.79
C SER A 168 -6.79 23.77 10.17
N GLY A 169 -8.12 23.87 10.28
CA GLY A 169 -8.84 24.12 11.53
C GLY A 169 -9.16 22.87 12.35
N ARG A 170 -8.87 21.67 11.83
CA ARG A 170 -9.19 20.41 12.52
C ARG A 170 -8.09 20.05 13.52
N LYS A 171 -8.50 19.89 14.78
CA LYS A 171 -7.66 19.15 15.74
C LYS A 171 -7.56 17.71 15.27
N SER A 172 -6.35 17.16 15.34
CA SER A 172 -6.12 15.73 15.14
C SER A 172 -7.04 14.96 16.07
N SER A 173 -7.86 14.05 15.54
CA SER A 173 -8.64 13.12 16.38
C SER A 173 -7.77 11.99 16.90
N PHE A 174 -6.54 11.90 16.39
CA PHE A 174 -5.60 10.88 16.79
C PHE A 174 -5.24 10.99 18.27
N THR A 175 -5.44 9.89 18.99
CA THR A 175 -4.96 9.71 20.35
C THR A 175 -3.79 8.75 20.34
N ALA A 176 -2.60 9.24 20.71
CA ALA A 176 -1.41 8.40 20.77
C ALA A 176 -1.62 7.19 21.68
N PRO A 177 -1.41 5.95 21.20
CA PRO A 177 -1.48 4.79 22.08
C PRO A 177 -0.46 4.97 23.20
N ALA A 178 -0.81 4.46 24.40
CA ALA A 178 0.10 4.48 25.52
C ALA A 178 1.42 3.83 25.10
N ARG A 179 2.53 4.52 25.32
CA ARG A 179 3.86 4.02 24.96
C ARG A 179 4.16 2.78 25.80
N GLY A 180 3.97 1.59 25.22
CA GLY A 180 4.19 0.30 25.89
C GLY A 180 5.66 0.00 26.25
N TYR A 181 6.56 0.96 26.02
CA TYR A 181 7.97 0.88 26.35
C TYR A 181 8.36 1.75 27.57
N GLN A 182 7.40 2.36 28.26
CA GLN A 182 7.65 3.09 29.51
C GLN A 182 8.36 2.17 30.52
N GLY A 183 9.49 2.62 31.06
CA GLY A 183 10.33 1.82 31.97
C GLY A 183 11.42 1.01 31.27
N HIS A 184 11.55 1.10 29.94
CA HIS A 184 12.65 0.51 29.17
C HIS A 184 13.55 1.60 28.55
N PRO A 185 14.63 2.02 29.23
CA PRO A 185 15.44 3.19 28.83
C PRO A 185 16.00 3.13 27.40
N ALA A 186 16.34 1.93 26.92
CA ALA A 186 16.83 1.74 25.55
C ALA A 186 15.72 1.99 24.51
N LEU A 187 14.51 1.50 24.74
CA LEU A 187 13.37 1.69 23.84
C LEU A 187 12.85 3.12 23.90
N GLU A 188 12.84 3.74 25.08
CA GLU A 188 12.52 5.16 25.24
C GLU A 188 13.53 6.06 24.51
N LYS A 189 14.83 5.76 24.62
CA LYS A 189 15.87 6.47 23.89
C LYS A 189 15.64 6.30 22.39
N TYR A 190 15.50 5.06 21.91
CA TYR A 190 15.24 4.76 20.50
C TYR A 190 14.05 5.54 19.95
N ALA A 191 12.91 5.52 20.64
CA ALA A 191 11.70 6.24 20.22
C ALA A 191 11.86 7.76 20.20
N ARG A 192 12.75 8.35 21.02
CA ARG A 192 13.07 9.78 20.96
C ARG A 192 13.97 10.15 19.78
N VAL A 193 14.90 9.27 19.39
CA VAL A 193 15.84 9.56 18.29
C VAL A 193 15.28 9.22 16.91
N MET A 194 14.29 8.33 16.83
CA MET A 194 13.52 8.03 15.62
C MET A 194 12.56 9.21 15.31
N THR A 195 13.10 10.34 14.86
CA THR A 195 12.31 11.38 14.20
C THR A 195 12.02 10.95 12.77
N ALA A 196 10.72 10.81 12.46
CA ALA A 196 10.10 10.66 11.14
C ALA A 196 11.02 10.17 10.01
N ALA A 197 10.97 8.87 9.71
CA ALA A 197 11.45 8.35 8.44
C ALA A 197 10.77 9.15 7.32
N SER A 198 11.56 10.00 6.66
CA SER A 198 11.17 10.88 5.55
C SER A 198 11.92 10.43 4.31
#